data_AF-A0A958RUD8-F1
#
_entry.id   AF-A0A958RUD8-F1
#
_cell.length_a   1.000
_cell.length_b   1.000
_cell.length_c   1.000
_cell.angle_alpha   90.00
_cell.angle_beta   90.00
_cell.angle_gamma   90.00
#
_symmetry.space_group_name_H-M   'P 1'
#
loop_
_entity.id
_entity.type
_entity.pdbx_description
1 polymer ?
#
loop_
_entity_poly.entity_id
_entity_poly.type
_entity_poly.pdbx_seq_one_letter_code
_entity_poly.pdbx_strand_id
1 'polypeptide(L)'
;MYHVSLFVSFLLFSSFSWGLEIDLRHSEAVSYLHFLDTGFGEPFTSGSVREIIEKSKSRVFQEKSTINSFNNFKSYVQEGYNFRDESPNRSEGFYAEDALKSIAVNSKSLVDFESHLSIFLPYRGIESYFELKRKAYPLFSKLIWNPSLPSQEGALKKAKETIKKTEFVHWLEKAKRFYRSEYPEGLPFKVGLIPIPDINLKSKHTSGLNLRDIQVVPYFTEIGIKDDLGVVFHEFCHALYEGQPSSLKIDIDNFYLKHSDPHALFAYRYLNESLATALGNGLYDKVLNGSLNEKSWYNVNYVDQLARAYLPLIERYLKMGKGLDKKFMESTIQFAKEKFPNGPFEIDSNFIAARILIDHESIGSRVFKKALKQSFRIQSINATSPIEKGDLDELKGVQYKTGIVITSNAKKVEAQLSKVLDLSMIKNEIENKENFWAVIPRKSGYVFWINVKGANELSSLIEKIKALHTLPKDPTVLFL
;
A
#
# COMPACT_ATOMS: atom_id res chain seq x y z
N MET A 1 47.21 20.72 -57.83
CA MET A 1 46.85 19.38 -57.34
C MET A 1 46.53 19.52 -55.86
N TYR A 2 45.26 19.81 -55.53
CA TYR A 2 44.80 20.00 -54.15
C TYR A 2 43.90 18.82 -53.79
N HIS A 3 44.34 17.99 -52.86
CA HIS A 3 43.53 16.94 -52.26
C HIS A 3 42.60 17.58 -51.22
N VAL A 4 41.30 17.55 -51.50
CA VAL A 4 40.26 17.82 -50.51
C VAL A 4 39.87 16.47 -49.91
N SER A 5 40.27 16.23 -48.66
CA SER A 5 39.78 15.10 -47.87
C SER A 5 38.41 15.46 -47.29
N LEU A 6 37.37 14.77 -47.75
CA LEU A 6 36.02 14.88 -47.23
C LEU A 6 35.93 14.07 -45.93
N PHE A 7 35.93 14.77 -44.79
CA PHE A 7 35.70 14.15 -43.48
C PHE A 7 34.19 14.01 -43.27
N VAL A 8 33.65 12.81 -43.48
CA VAL A 8 32.25 12.49 -43.15
C VAL A 8 32.18 12.12 -41.67
N SER A 9 31.77 13.08 -40.84
CA SER A 9 31.42 12.82 -39.44
C SER A 9 30.12 12.02 -39.38
N PHE A 10 30.22 10.74 -39.02
CA PHE A 10 29.07 9.93 -38.60
C PHE A 10 28.53 10.50 -37.28
N LEU A 11 27.47 11.30 -37.35
CA LEU A 11 26.62 11.60 -36.21
C LEU A 11 25.86 10.32 -35.85
N LEU A 12 26.36 9.60 -34.86
CA LEU A 12 25.60 8.57 -34.15
C LEU A 12 24.46 9.28 -33.41
N PHE A 13 23.32 9.41 -34.07
CA PHE A 13 22.07 9.68 -33.37
C PHE A 13 21.81 8.48 -32.47
N SER A 14 22.11 8.61 -31.18
CA SER A 14 21.55 7.73 -30.17
C SER A 14 20.04 7.89 -30.29
N SER A 15 19.37 6.88 -30.85
CA SER A 15 17.93 6.77 -30.85
C SER A 15 17.49 6.82 -29.40
N PHE A 16 17.04 8.00 -28.95
CA PHE A 16 16.26 8.11 -27.74
C PHE A 16 15.07 7.17 -27.93
N SER A 17 15.03 6.12 -27.10
CA SER A 17 13.89 5.23 -27.04
C SER A 17 12.77 6.05 -26.39
N TRP A 18 11.78 6.43 -27.19
CA TRP A 18 10.55 7.04 -26.69
C TRP A 18 9.64 5.89 -26.25
N GLY A 19 9.52 5.66 -24.96
CA GLY A 19 8.74 4.55 -24.42
C GLY A 19 8.98 4.33 -22.94
N LEU A 20 8.17 3.47 -22.31
CA LEU A 20 8.45 3.06 -20.94
C LEU A 20 9.71 2.20 -20.89
N GLU A 21 10.49 2.35 -19.84
CA GLU A 21 11.67 1.54 -19.61
C GLU A 21 11.59 0.84 -18.25
N ILE A 22 12.21 -0.33 -18.15
CA ILE A 22 12.38 -1.06 -16.89
C ILE A 22 13.86 -1.23 -16.59
N ASP A 23 14.26 -0.80 -15.41
CA ASP A 23 15.62 -0.96 -14.90
C ASP A 23 15.62 -1.94 -13.73
N LEU A 24 16.34 -3.05 -13.90
CA LEU A 24 16.45 -4.10 -12.92
C LEU A 24 17.88 -4.17 -12.41
N ARG A 25 18.03 -4.15 -11.09
CA ARG A 25 19.32 -4.17 -10.41
C ARG A 25 19.24 -4.82 -9.04
N HIS A 26 20.34 -5.42 -8.60
CA HIS A 26 20.58 -5.67 -7.19
C HIS A 26 21.02 -4.37 -6.52
N SER A 27 20.45 -4.03 -5.37
CA SER A 27 20.87 -2.86 -4.59
C SER A 27 21.33 -3.32 -3.21
N GLU A 28 22.63 -3.19 -2.95
CA GLU A 28 23.22 -3.46 -1.63
C GLU A 28 22.62 -2.53 -0.57
N ALA A 29 22.44 -1.25 -0.92
CA ALA A 29 21.93 -0.24 -0.01
C ALA A 29 20.52 -0.57 0.46
N VAL A 30 19.59 -0.86 -0.46
CA VAL A 30 18.21 -1.20 -0.07
C VAL A 30 18.15 -2.56 0.65
N SER A 31 18.99 -3.52 0.26
CA SER A 31 19.11 -4.81 0.95
C SER A 31 19.58 -4.62 2.40
N TYR A 32 20.53 -3.72 2.63
CA TYR A 32 21.03 -3.39 3.96
C TYR A 32 19.96 -2.68 4.81
N LEU A 33 19.25 -1.70 4.26
CA LEU A 33 18.14 -1.05 4.95
C LEU A 33 17.03 -2.05 5.31
N HIS A 34 16.66 -2.93 4.38
CA HIS A 34 15.67 -3.98 4.63
C HIS A 34 16.13 -4.98 5.71
N PHE A 35 17.43 -5.30 5.75
CA PHE A 35 18.02 -6.13 6.80
C PHE A 35 17.94 -5.45 8.19
N LEU A 36 18.20 -4.14 8.26
CA LEU A 36 18.02 -3.36 9.49
C LEU A 36 16.56 -3.37 9.95
N ASP A 37 15.63 -2.97 9.07
CA ASP A 37 14.19 -2.97 9.36
C ASP A 37 13.74 -4.35 9.89
N THR A 38 14.20 -5.43 9.25
CA THR A 38 13.87 -6.80 9.65
C THR A 38 14.42 -7.16 11.02
N GLY A 39 15.69 -6.83 11.29
CA GLY A 39 16.36 -7.17 12.54
C GLY A 39 15.81 -6.42 13.75
N PHE A 40 15.30 -5.20 13.56
CA PHE A 40 14.64 -4.41 14.61
C PHE A 40 13.13 -4.67 14.72
N GLY A 41 12.57 -5.54 13.87
CA GLY A 41 11.17 -5.95 13.96
C GLY A 41 10.19 -4.94 13.38
N GLU A 42 10.64 -4.09 12.45
CA GLU A 42 9.75 -3.19 11.71
C GLU A 42 8.71 -4.00 10.90
N PRO A 43 7.50 -3.44 10.69
CA PRO A 43 6.46 -4.08 9.90
C PRO A 43 6.87 -4.21 8.41
N PHE A 44 6.13 -5.02 7.65
CA PHE A 44 6.32 -5.20 6.20
C PHE A 44 7.73 -5.70 5.78
N THR A 45 8.37 -6.46 6.65
CA THR A 45 9.71 -7.05 6.42
C THR A 45 9.63 -8.51 5.96
N SER A 46 10.72 -9.05 5.40
CA SER A 46 10.79 -10.44 4.92
C SER A 46 10.89 -11.44 6.08
N GLY A 47 9.97 -12.40 6.13
CA GLY A 47 9.99 -13.46 7.13
C GLY A 47 11.22 -14.38 6.97
N SER A 48 11.74 -14.48 5.76
CA SER A 48 12.92 -15.27 5.42
C SER A 48 14.19 -14.59 5.90
N VAL A 49 14.31 -13.27 5.72
CA VAL A 49 15.43 -12.49 6.27
C VAL A 49 15.41 -12.55 7.80
N ARG A 50 14.22 -12.52 8.42
CA ARG A 50 14.06 -12.70 9.87
C ARG A 50 14.59 -14.04 10.34
N GLU A 51 14.23 -15.14 9.67
CA GLU A 51 14.72 -16.48 10.00
C GLU A 51 16.25 -16.56 9.88
N ILE A 52 16.87 -15.93 8.87
CA ILE A 52 18.34 -15.87 8.74
C ILE A 52 18.97 -15.15 9.95
N ILE A 53 18.41 -14.01 10.34
CA ILE A 53 18.90 -13.24 11.50
C ILE A 53 18.78 -14.06 12.79
N GLU A 54 17.63 -14.68 13.03
CA GLU A 54 17.38 -15.51 14.21
C GLU A 54 18.33 -16.71 14.29
N LYS A 55 18.54 -17.42 13.17
CA LYS A 55 19.49 -18.55 13.08
C LYS A 55 20.93 -18.16 13.38
N SER A 56 21.32 -16.91 13.09
CA SER A 56 22.68 -16.43 13.35
C SER A 56 23.01 -16.34 14.84
N LYS A 57 21.99 -16.31 15.72
CA LYS A 57 22.12 -16.07 17.18
C LYS A 57 22.89 -14.80 17.54
N SER A 58 23.00 -13.86 16.60
CA SER A 58 23.67 -12.58 16.83
C SER A 58 22.91 -11.73 17.85
N ARG A 59 23.65 -11.00 18.69
CA ARG A 59 23.09 -10.06 19.67
C ARG A 59 23.03 -8.62 19.19
N VAL A 60 23.51 -8.32 17.97
CA VAL A 60 23.59 -6.94 17.44
C VAL A 60 22.27 -6.18 17.57
N PHE A 61 21.14 -6.83 17.29
CA PHE A 61 19.80 -6.22 17.37
C PHE A 61 19.22 -6.14 18.79
N GLN A 62 19.87 -6.76 19.78
CA GLN A 62 19.49 -6.72 21.20
C GLN A 62 20.39 -5.74 21.98
N GLU A 63 21.49 -5.28 21.39
CA GLU A 63 22.40 -4.33 22.03
C GLU A 63 21.74 -2.95 22.15
N LYS A 64 21.67 -2.45 23.39
CA LYS A 64 21.06 -1.14 23.70
C LYS A 64 21.64 0.00 22.86
N SER A 65 22.95 -0.01 22.64
CA SER A 65 23.62 1.03 21.84
C SER A 65 23.22 0.96 20.37
N THR A 66 22.99 -0.22 19.80
CA THR A 66 22.52 -0.41 18.42
C THR A 66 21.06 -0.02 18.26
N ILE A 67 20.22 -0.39 19.23
CA ILE A 67 18.79 0.01 19.29
C ILE A 67 18.68 1.53 19.33
N ASN A 68 19.50 2.19 20.17
CA ASN A 68 19.50 3.66 20.26
C ASN A 68 19.88 4.32 18.93
N SER A 69 20.94 3.85 18.26
CA SER A 69 21.32 4.39 16.95
C SER A 69 20.21 4.16 15.91
N PHE A 70 19.49 3.04 15.95
CA PHE A 70 18.37 2.74 15.03
C PHE A 70 17.19 3.69 15.26
N ASN A 71 16.76 3.83 16.51
CA ASN A 71 15.67 4.73 16.87
C ASN A 71 15.99 6.18 16.48
N ASN A 72 17.23 6.63 16.74
CA ASN A 72 17.66 7.97 16.35
C ASN A 72 17.63 8.13 14.82
N PHE A 73 18.21 7.18 14.08
CA PHE A 73 18.19 7.19 12.62
C PHE A 73 16.75 7.25 12.07
N LYS A 74 15.85 6.39 12.56
CA LYS A 74 14.43 6.39 12.14
C LYS A 74 13.72 7.70 12.49
N SER A 75 13.98 8.29 13.67
CA SER A 75 13.41 9.59 14.05
C SER A 75 13.78 10.67 13.03
N TYR A 76 15.06 10.78 12.67
CA TYR A 76 15.51 11.76 11.68
C TYR A 76 14.96 11.51 10.28
N VAL A 77 14.77 10.24 9.89
CA VAL A 77 14.08 9.91 8.64
C VAL A 77 12.62 10.37 8.71
N GLN A 78 11.90 10.09 9.79
CA GLN A 78 10.49 10.42 9.94
C GLN A 78 10.21 11.93 10.05
N GLU A 79 11.16 12.69 10.59
CA GLU A 79 11.14 14.16 10.65
C GLU A 79 11.49 14.84 9.32
N GLY A 80 11.73 14.05 8.25
CA GLY A 80 11.98 14.54 6.90
C GLY A 80 10.73 15.13 6.22
N TYR A 81 10.76 15.20 4.88
CA TYR A 81 9.65 15.76 4.11
C TYR A 81 8.54 14.73 3.85
N ASN A 82 7.30 15.22 3.82
CA ASN A 82 6.13 14.44 3.42
C ASN A 82 5.38 15.22 2.34
N PHE A 83 5.26 14.65 1.14
CA PHE A 83 4.41 15.19 0.09
C PHE A 83 3.04 14.54 0.16
N ARG A 84 1.99 15.32 0.35
CA ARG A 84 0.60 14.83 0.29
C ARG A 84 0.10 14.91 -1.15
N ASP A 85 -0.63 13.90 -1.63
CA ASP A 85 -1.39 14.03 -2.88
C ASP A 85 -2.40 15.18 -2.73
N GLU A 86 -2.61 15.92 -3.82
CA GLU A 86 -3.56 17.03 -3.88
C GLU A 86 -5.03 16.54 -3.93
N SER A 87 -5.26 15.25 -4.21
CA SER A 87 -6.61 14.67 -4.24
C SER A 87 -7.18 14.48 -2.82
N PRO A 88 -8.34 15.08 -2.50
CA PRO A 88 -8.91 15.06 -1.15
C PRO A 88 -9.38 13.67 -0.68
N ASN A 89 -9.51 12.69 -1.59
CA ASN A 89 -10.05 11.37 -1.28
C ASN A 89 -9.03 10.23 -1.45
N ARG A 90 -7.79 10.52 -1.86
CA ARG A 90 -6.73 9.52 -2.03
C ARG A 90 -5.65 9.80 -0.99
N SER A 91 -5.41 8.84 -0.10
CA SER A 91 -4.59 9.04 1.09
C SER A 91 -3.11 8.72 0.89
N GLU A 92 -2.66 8.66 -0.35
CA GLU A 92 -1.27 8.30 -0.68
C GLU A 92 -0.42 9.56 -0.66
N GLY A 93 0.71 9.47 0.03
CA GLY A 93 1.72 10.52 0.10
C GLY A 93 3.08 9.90 -0.17
N PHE A 94 4.04 10.73 -0.55
CA PHE A 94 5.43 10.31 -0.63
C PHE A 94 6.13 10.71 0.66
N TYR A 95 6.48 9.71 1.46
CA TYR A 95 7.04 9.94 2.78
C TYR A 95 8.56 9.88 2.71
N ALA A 96 9.19 10.47 3.72
CA ALA A 96 10.63 10.52 3.87
C ALA A 96 11.29 9.11 3.81
N GLU A 97 10.64 8.09 4.34
CA GLU A 97 11.14 6.71 4.23
C GLU A 97 11.16 6.18 2.79
N ASP A 98 10.15 6.52 1.99
CA ASP A 98 10.07 6.15 0.58
C ASP A 98 11.18 6.82 -0.22
N ALA A 99 11.45 8.09 0.08
CA ALA A 99 12.57 8.83 -0.49
C ALA A 99 13.92 8.18 -0.19
N LEU A 100 14.18 7.84 1.06
CA LEU A 100 15.44 7.21 1.47
C LEU A 100 15.66 5.89 0.73
N LYS A 101 14.63 5.04 0.69
CA LYS A 101 14.68 3.75 -0.01
C LYS A 101 14.80 3.93 -1.53
N SER A 102 14.18 4.96 -2.09
CA SER A 102 14.35 5.34 -3.50
C SER A 102 15.79 5.74 -3.81
N ILE A 103 16.43 6.55 -2.97
CA ILE A 103 17.86 6.90 -3.11
C ILE A 103 18.72 5.62 -3.04
N ALA A 104 18.43 4.71 -2.11
CA ALA A 104 19.14 3.45 -1.96
C ALA A 104 19.06 2.55 -3.20
N VAL A 105 17.88 2.45 -3.85
CA VAL A 105 17.73 1.70 -5.11
C VAL A 105 18.48 2.40 -6.24
N ASN A 106 18.42 3.73 -6.31
CA ASN A 106 19.05 4.51 -7.38
C ASN A 106 20.58 4.57 -7.31
N SER A 107 21.15 4.33 -6.13
CA SER A 107 22.58 4.37 -5.90
C SER A 107 23.30 3.17 -6.54
N LYS A 108 24.50 3.42 -7.07
CA LYS A 108 25.34 2.40 -7.73
C LYS A 108 26.02 1.45 -6.75
N SER A 109 26.18 1.87 -5.51
CA SER A 109 26.80 1.11 -4.43
C SER A 109 26.33 1.63 -3.07
N LEU A 110 26.66 0.91 -2.00
CA LEU A 110 26.44 1.39 -0.64
C LEU A 110 27.18 2.70 -0.35
N VAL A 111 28.38 2.87 -0.91
CA VAL A 111 29.18 4.11 -0.74
C VAL A 111 28.53 5.29 -1.47
N ASP A 112 28.00 5.05 -2.66
CA ASP A 112 27.26 6.07 -3.43
C ASP A 112 25.99 6.51 -2.67
N PHE A 113 25.23 5.55 -2.12
CA PHE A 113 24.09 5.83 -1.25
C PHE A 113 24.48 6.69 -0.03
N GLU A 114 25.59 6.35 0.62
CA GLU A 114 26.07 7.06 1.80
C GLU A 114 26.43 8.52 1.52
N SER A 115 26.95 8.81 0.32
CA SER A 115 27.25 10.18 -0.08
C SER A 115 26.00 11.06 -0.20
N HIS A 116 24.86 10.45 -0.56
CA HIS A 116 23.57 11.13 -0.70
C HIS A 116 22.84 11.34 0.64
N LEU A 117 23.24 10.67 1.73
CA LEU A 117 22.60 10.86 3.03
C LEU A 117 22.66 12.31 3.53
N SER A 118 23.71 13.04 3.16
CA SER A 118 23.89 14.47 3.50
C SER A 118 22.84 15.40 2.89
N ILE A 119 22.20 14.97 1.81
CA ILE A 119 21.10 15.70 1.16
C ILE A 119 19.79 15.51 1.94
N PHE A 120 19.68 14.40 2.67
CA PHE A 120 18.42 13.92 3.22
C PHE A 120 18.33 13.99 4.75
N LEU A 121 19.46 13.83 5.45
CA LEU A 121 19.51 13.76 6.91
C LEU A 121 20.42 14.84 7.52
N PRO A 122 20.11 15.34 8.73
CA PRO A 122 21.06 16.15 9.49
C PRO A 122 22.26 15.29 9.94
N TYR A 123 23.39 15.94 10.27
CA TYR A 123 24.63 15.26 10.66
C TYR A 123 24.46 14.20 11.77
N ARG A 124 23.58 14.44 12.75
CA ARG A 124 23.27 13.47 13.82
C ARG A 124 22.56 12.20 13.30
N GLY A 125 21.70 12.34 12.29
CA GLY A 125 21.08 11.20 11.62
C GLY A 125 22.09 10.40 10.82
N ILE A 126 23.00 11.08 10.13
CA ILE A 126 24.12 10.46 9.40
C ILE A 126 25.06 9.72 10.36
N GLU A 127 25.43 10.32 11.48
CA GLU A 127 26.24 9.70 12.52
C GLU A 127 25.58 8.43 13.08
N SER A 128 24.27 8.50 13.37
CA SER A 128 23.47 7.35 13.80
C SER A 128 23.47 6.22 12.77
N TYR A 129 23.36 6.55 11.47
CA TYR A 129 23.49 5.56 10.39
C TYR A 129 24.88 4.89 10.38
N PHE A 130 25.98 5.65 10.49
CA PHE A 130 27.32 5.07 10.47
C PHE A 130 27.65 4.26 11.73
N GLU A 131 27.09 4.61 12.89
CA GLU A 131 27.11 3.77 14.08
C GLU A 131 26.41 2.43 13.85
N LEU A 132 25.22 2.44 13.23
CA LEU A 132 24.50 1.22 12.85
C LEU A 132 25.30 0.38 11.87
N LYS A 133 25.86 1.01 10.83
CA LYS A 133 26.69 0.34 9.83
C LYS A 133 27.85 -0.40 10.48
N ARG A 134 28.62 0.26 11.36
CA ARG A 134 29.76 -0.37 12.05
C ARG A 134 29.40 -1.66 12.79
N LYS A 135 28.19 -1.76 13.33
CA LYS A 135 27.74 -2.93 14.12
C LYS A 135 27.01 -3.98 13.29
N ALA A 136 26.08 -3.56 12.44
CA ALA A 136 25.16 -4.45 11.73
C ALA A 136 25.64 -4.86 10.33
N TYR A 137 26.41 -4.02 9.63
CA TYR A 137 26.85 -4.32 8.27
C TYR A 137 27.75 -5.57 8.17
N PRO A 138 28.71 -5.83 9.10
CA PRO A 138 29.48 -7.07 9.05
C PRO A 138 28.60 -8.34 9.09
N LEU A 139 27.50 -8.29 9.86
CA LEU A 139 26.53 -9.37 9.93
C LEU A 139 25.71 -9.49 8.63
N PHE A 140 25.21 -8.37 8.10
CA PHE A 140 24.51 -8.33 6.81
C PHE A 140 25.37 -8.89 5.68
N SER A 141 26.60 -8.41 5.56
CA SER A 141 27.54 -8.83 4.51
C SER A 141 27.80 -10.34 4.59
N LYS A 142 28.00 -10.87 5.81
CA LYS A 142 28.24 -12.29 6.05
C LYS A 142 27.01 -13.17 5.77
N LEU A 143 25.82 -12.72 6.16
CA LEU A 143 24.61 -13.56 6.12
C LEU A 143 23.82 -13.47 4.81
N ILE A 144 23.86 -12.31 4.14
CA ILE A 144 23.00 -11.99 3.01
C ILE A 144 23.83 -11.67 1.76
N TRP A 145 24.65 -10.62 1.84
CA TRP A 145 25.27 -10.05 0.63
C TRP A 145 26.31 -10.98 0.00
N ASN A 146 27.38 -11.32 0.71
CA ASN A 146 28.46 -12.13 0.15
C ASN A 146 28.01 -13.55 -0.26
N PRO A 147 27.17 -14.26 0.52
CA PRO A 147 26.68 -15.58 0.11
C PRO A 147 25.83 -15.56 -1.16
N SER A 148 25.17 -14.44 -1.47
CA SER A 148 24.31 -14.34 -2.64
C SER A 148 25.04 -13.95 -3.93
N LEU A 149 26.21 -13.31 -3.85
CA LEU A 149 26.97 -12.81 -5.02
C LEU A 149 27.05 -13.82 -6.19
N PRO A 150 27.36 -15.12 -5.97
CA PRO A 150 27.45 -16.07 -7.09
C PRO A 150 26.13 -16.29 -7.85
N SER A 151 24.98 -16.07 -7.18
CA SER A 151 23.64 -16.27 -7.76
C SER A 151 23.02 -14.98 -8.33
N GLN A 152 23.55 -13.80 -7.98
CA GLN A 152 22.95 -12.52 -8.37
C GLN A 152 23.00 -12.32 -9.89
N GLU A 153 24.14 -12.60 -10.53
CA GLU A 153 24.28 -12.40 -11.98
C GLU A 153 23.32 -13.29 -12.77
N GLY A 154 23.23 -14.58 -12.41
CA GLY A 154 22.30 -15.53 -13.04
C GLY A 154 20.84 -15.13 -12.86
N ALA A 155 20.46 -14.72 -11.65
CA ALA A 155 19.14 -14.16 -11.36
C ALA A 155 18.83 -12.93 -12.23
N LEU A 156 19.75 -11.97 -12.29
CA LEU A 156 19.55 -10.76 -13.08
C LEU A 156 19.40 -11.07 -14.57
N LYS A 157 20.24 -11.96 -15.09
CA LYS A 157 20.17 -12.41 -16.49
C LYS A 157 18.83 -13.08 -16.77
N LYS A 158 18.40 -14.01 -15.91
CA LYS A 158 17.13 -14.73 -16.07
C LYS A 158 15.93 -13.80 -16.05
N ALA A 159 15.93 -12.81 -15.16
CA ALA A 159 14.89 -11.81 -15.08
C ALA A 159 14.82 -10.96 -16.35
N LYS A 160 15.96 -10.46 -16.84
CA LYS A 160 16.05 -9.69 -18.08
C LYS A 160 15.58 -10.50 -19.30
N GLU A 161 15.99 -11.76 -19.40
CA GLU A 161 15.52 -12.68 -20.45
C GLU A 161 14.01 -12.90 -20.38
N THR A 162 13.46 -13.05 -19.18
CA THR A 162 12.02 -13.23 -18.97
C THR A 162 11.25 -11.98 -19.38
N ILE A 163 11.66 -10.80 -18.89
CA ILE A 163 11.11 -9.49 -19.26
C ILE A 163 11.06 -9.30 -20.78
N LYS A 164 12.15 -9.66 -21.47
CA LYS A 164 12.22 -9.59 -22.93
C LYS A 164 11.27 -10.59 -23.60
N LYS A 165 11.25 -11.84 -23.15
CA LYS A 165 10.44 -12.92 -23.74
C LYS A 165 8.93 -12.67 -23.58
N THR A 166 8.52 -12.10 -22.46
CA THR A 166 7.10 -11.84 -22.14
C THR A 166 6.63 -10.46 -22.58
N GLU A 167 7.51 -9.67 -23.21
CA GLU A 167 7.24 -8.30 -23.63
C GLU A 167 6.69 -7.44 -22.47
N PHE A 168 7.30 -7.53 -21.28
CA PHE A 168 6.84 -6.85 -20.06
C PHE A 168 6.52 -5.37 -20.30
N VAL A 169 7.44 -4.65 -20.95
CA VAL A 169 7.29 -3.22 -21.26
C VAL A 169 6.09 -2.95 -22.18
N HIS A 170 5.85 -3.81 -23.18
CA HIS A 170 4.70 -3.68 -24.06
C HIS A 170 3.37 -3.82 -23.29
N TRP A 171 3.31 -4.72 -22.32
CA TRP A 171 2.16 -4.86 -21.43
C TRP A 171 1.99 -3.66 -20.50
N LEU A 172 3.10 -3.12 -19.96
CA LEU A 172 3.04 -1.88 -19.18
C LEU A 172 2.52 -0.70 -20.01
N GLU A 173 2.91 -0.57 -21.27
CA GLU A 173 2.40 0.48 -22.16
C GLU A 173 0.90 0.32 -22.43
N LYS A 174 0.43 -0.93 -22.59
CA LYS A 174 -1.01 -1.23 -22.68
C LYS A 174 -1.73 -0.82 -21.39
N ALA A 175 -1.17 -1.12 -20.23
CA ALA A 175 -1.71 -0.70 -18.93
C ALA A 175 -1.68 0.84 -18.79
N LYS A 176 -0.61 1.53 -19.19
CA LYS A 176 -0.50 2.99 -19.18
C LYS A 176 -1.63 3.64 -19.98
N ARG A 177 -1.86 3.17 -21.21
CA ARG A 177 -2.97 3.63 -22.07
C ARG A 177 -4.33 3.34 -21.44
N PHE A 178 -4.51 2.13 -20.88
CA PHE A 178 -5.73 1.75 -20.19
C PHE A 178 -6.03 2.67 -19.01
N TYR A 179 -5.06 2.90 -18.13
CA TYR A 179 -5.23 3.81 -17.00
C TYR A 179 -5.35 5.28 -17.40
N ARG A 180 -5.01 5.64 -18.64
CA ARG A 180 -4.83 7.01 -19.13
C ARG A 180 -3.82 7.75 -18.26
N SER A 181 -2.72 7.07 -17.98
CA SER A 181 -1.64 7.55 -17.12
C SER A 181 -0.73 8.52 -17.89
N GLU A 182 -0.41 9.65 -17.27
CA GLU A 182 0.59 10.63 -17.71
C GLU A 182 1.97 10.33 -17.11
N TYR A 183 2.19 9.09 -16.65
CA TYR A 183 3.50 8.67 -16.14
C TYR A 183 4.63 9.03 -17.12
N PRO A 184 5.71 9.72 -16.68
CA PRO A 184 6.71 10.29 -17.56
C PRO A 184 7.49 9.23 -18.36
N GLU A 185 7.57 9.38 -19.68
CA GLU A 185 8.26 8.42 -20.57
C GLU A 185 9.79 8.44 -20.41
N GLY A 186 10.36 9.48 -19.81
CA GLY A 186 11.80 9.54 -19.49
C GLY A 186 12.17 8.96 -18.12
N LEU A 187 11.19 8.51 -17.32
CA LEU A 187 11.44 7.98 -15.98
C LEU A 187 11.30 6.45 -16.00
N PRO A 188 12.40 5.68 -15.90
CA PRO A 188 12.31 4.23 -15.94
C PRO A 188 11.64 3.70 -14.67
N PHE A 189 10.79 2.70 -14.82
CA PHE A 189 10.33 1.86 -13.73
C PHE A 189 11.51 1.06 -13.18
N LYS A 190 11.70 1.03 -11.86
CA LYS A 190 12.89 0.41 -11.25
C LYS A 190 12.49 -0.78 -10.39
N VAL A 191 13.32 -1.80 -10.43
CA VAL A 191 13.18 -2.97 -9.56
C VAL A 191 14.49 -3.20 -8.83
N GLY A 192 14.46 -3.01 -7.51
CA GLY A 192 15.56 -3.32 -6.60
C GLY A 192 15.43 -4.75 -6.07
N LEU A 193 16.24 -5.66 -6.57
CA LEU A 193 16.26 -7.05 -6.12
C LEU A 193 17.04 -7.19 -4.80
N ILE A 194 16.42 -7.78 -3.79
CA ILE A 194 17.05 -8.17 -2.52
C ILE A 194 17.29 -9.69 -2.54
N PRO A 195 18.54 -10.16 -2.60
CA PRO A 195 18.81 -11.58 -2.65
C PRO A 195 18.62 -12.24 -1.27
N ILE A 196 18.00 -13.43 -1.26
CA ILE A 196 17.88 -14.30 -0.09
C ILE A 196 18.71 -15.56 -0.36
N PRO A 197 19.88 -15.73 0.29
CA PRO A 197 20.85 -16.75 -0.10
C PRO A 197 20.51 -18.18 0.33
N ASP A 198 19.56 -18.37 1.25
CA ASP A 198 19.19 -19.70 1.76
C ASP A 198 17.80 -20.12 1.25
N ILE A 199 17.80 -21.11 0.35
CA ILE A 199 16.59 -21.69 -0.26
C ILE A 199 15.88 -22.70 0.65
N ASN A 200 16.57 -23.17 1.70
CA ASN A 200 16.09 -24.20 2.62
C ASN A 200 15.45 -23.62 3.88
N LEU A 201 15.21 -22.30 3.90
CA LEU A 201 14.46 -21.65 4.97
C LEU A 201 13.04 -22.21 5.08
N LYS A 202 12.56 -22.32 6.32
CA LYS A 202 11.18 -22.76 6.59
C LYS A 202 10.19 -21.67 6.16
N SER A 203 10.53 -20.41 6.41
CA SER A 203 9.78 -19.25 5.99
C SER A 203 10.15 -18.87 4.55
N LYS A 204 9.20 -19.03 3.64
CA LYS A 204 9.30 -18.56 2.25
C LYS A 204 8.60 -17.23 1.99
N HIS A 205 8.21 -16.52 3.05
CA HIS A 205 7.47 -15.27 2.94
C HIS A 205 8.40 -14.10 2.59
N THR A 206 8.29 -13.61 1.37
CA THR A 206 8.90 -12.36 0.91
C THR A 206 7.86 -11.24 0.95
N SER A 207 8.26 -10.07 1.47
CA SER A 207 7.45 -8.86 1.46
C SER A 207 8.11 -7.88 0.50
N GLY A 208 7.48 -7.59 -0.64
CA GLY A 208 7.92 -6.50 -1.51
C GLY A 208 7.65 -5.14 -0.88
N LEU A 209 8.42 -4.12 -1.27
CA LEU A 209 8.10 -2.73 -0.96
C LEU A 209 7.73 -2.01 -2.26
N ASN A 210 6.52 -1.46 -2.30
CA ASN A 210 6.09 -0.57 -3.36
C ASN A 210 6.42 0.87 -2.99
N LEU A 211 7.32 1.48 -3.75
CA LEU A 211 7.75 2.88 -3.65
C LEU A 211 7.36 3.61 -4.95
N ARG A 212 6.11 3.43 -5.39
CA ARG A 212 5.55 3.92 -6.67
C ARG A 212 6.21 3.30 -7.89
N ASP A 213 7.06 4.05 -8.60
CA ASP A 213 7.79 3.58 -9.77
C ASP A 213 8.96 2.68 -9.43
N ILE A 214 9.25 2.50 -8.15
CA ILE A 214 10.32 1.64 -7.65
C ILE A 214 9.72 0.47 -6.86
N GLN A 215 10.02 -0.76 -7.29
CA GLN A 215 9.62 -1.98 -6.60
C GLN A 215 10.84 -2.64 -5.98
N VAL A 216 10.79 -2.90 -4.68
CA VAL A 216 11.86 -3.62 -3.98
C VAL A 216 11.39 -5.04 -3.70
N VAL A 217 12.09 -6.03 -4.25
CA VAL A 217 11.60 -7.41 -4.29
C VAL A 217 12.64 -8.36 -3.71
N PRO A 218 12.37 -8.97 -2.54
CA PRO A 218 13.16 -10.06 -2.04
C PRO A 218 12.93 -11.34 -2.85
N TYR A 219 13.99 -12.04 -3.24
CA TYR A 219 13.91 -13.26 -4.05
C TYR A 219 14.88 -14.35 -3.56
N PHE A 220 14.52 -15.62 -3.79
CA PHE A 220 15.28 -16.80 -3.34
C PHE A 220 16.20 -17.38 -4.40
N THR A 221 15.69 -17.51 -5.63
CA THR A 221 16.39 -18.19 -6.73
C THR A 221 15.95 -17.61 -8.06
N GLU A 222 16.67 -17.97 -9.13
CA GLU A 222 16.29 -17.68 -10.51
C GLU A 222 14.88 -18.17 -10.89
N ILE A 223 14.36 -19.19 -10.20
CA ILE A 223 13.04 -19.78 -10.47
C ILE A 223 11.92 -18.89 -9.90
N GLY A 224 12.12 -18.30 -8.73
CA GLY A 224 11.13 -17.43 -8.07
C GLY A 224 10.88 -16.11 -8.81
N ILE A 225 11.86 -15.65 -9.59
CA ILE A 225 11.79 -14.41 -10.37
C ILE A 225 10.56 -14.35 -11.28
N LYS A 226 10.13 -15.48 -11.82
CA LYS A 226 8.98 -15.50 -12.71
C LYS A 226 7.69 -15.11 -11.99
N ASP A 227 7.45 -15.69 -10.81
CA ASP A 227 6.29 -15.39 -9.98
C ASP A 227 6.38 -13.96 -9.43
N ASP A 228 7.59 -13.54 -9.04
CA ASP A 228 7.87 -12.18 -8.58
C ASP A 228 7.58 -11.10 -9.65
N LEU A 229 7.80 -11.39 -10.93
CA LEU A 229 7.49 -10.45 -12.02
C LEU A 229 5.98 -10.19 -12.19
N GLY A 230 5.12 -11.16 -11.85
CA GLY A 230 3.67 -10.95 -11.82
C GLY A 230 3.28 -9.91 -10.76
N VAL A 231 3.86 -10.05 -9.57
CA VAL A 231 3.71 -9.10 -8.46
C VAL A 231 4.30 -7.73 -8.81
N VAL A 232 5.51 -7.66 -9.38
CA VAL A 232 6.10 -6.39 -9.83
C VAL A 232 5.20 -5.66 -10.83
N PHE A 233 4.60 -6.41 -11.77
CA PHE A 233 3.66 -5.82 -12.73
C PHE A 233 2.40 -5.27 -12.04
N HIS A 234 1.86 -6.02 -11.07
CA HIS A 234 0.74 -5.56 -10.22
C HIS A 234 1.09 -4.22 -9.54
N GLU A 235 2.25 -4.13 -8.89
CA GLU A 235 2.65 -2.90 -8.20
C GLU A 235 2.89 -1.72 -9.15
N PHE A 236 3.46 -1.95 -10.34
CA PHE A 236 3.55 -0.90 -11.36
C PHE A 236 2.19 -0.46 -11.90
N CYS A 237 1.15 -1.31 -11.86
CA CYS A 237 -0.20 -0.87 -12.18
C CYS A 237 -0.72 0.17 -11.18
N HIS A 238 -0.35 0.08 -9.89
CA HIS A 238 -0.66 1.13 -8.92
C HIS A 238 0.03 2.45 -9.26
N ALA A 239 1.32 2.42 -9.62
CA ALA A 239 2.03 3.63 -10.06
C ALA A 239 1.39 4.27 -11.31
N LEU A 240 0.96 3.45 -12.27
CA LEU A 240 0.25 3.94 -13.44
C LEU A 240 -1.13 4.52 -13.10
N TYR A 241 -1.86 3.91 -12.17
CA TYR A 241 -3.14 4.42 -11.66
C TYR A 241 -2.96 5.74 -10.90
N GLU A 242 -1.90 5.87 -10.10
CA GLU A 242 -1.53 7.11 -9.42
C GLU A 242 -1.11 8.20 -10.41
N GLY A 243 -0.44 7.82 -11.51
CA GLY A 243 -0.02 8.72 -12.60
C GLY A 243 -1.14 9.26 -13.48
N GLN A 244 -2.41 9.07 -13.13
CA GLN A 244 -3.55 9.70 -13.82
C GLN A 244 -3.54 11.22 -13.65
N PRO A 245 -3.96 12.00 -14.66
CA PRO A 245 -4.11 13.45 -14.51
C PRO A 245 -5.16 13.77 -13.44
N SER A 246 -4.96 14.85 -12.69
CA SER A 246 -5.84 15.26 -11.59
C SER A 246 -7.31 15.39 -12.02
N SER A 247 -7.56 15.88 -13.24
CA SER A 247 -8.92 15.98 -13.78
C SER A 247 -9.60 14.61 -13.90
N LEU A 248 -8.89 13.60 -14.42
CA LEU A 248 -9.42 12.23 -14.51
C LEU A 248 -9.63 11.61 -13.13
N LYS A 249 -8.70 11.82 -12.19
CA LYS A 249 -8.88 11.37 -10.81
C LYS A 249 -10.18 11.94 -10.22
N ILE A 250 -10.39 13.24 -10.35
CA ILE A 250 -11.60 13.93 -9.89
C ILE A 250 -12.86 13.41 -10.61
N ASP A 251 -12.79 13.11 -11.90
CA ASP A 251 -13.93 12.55 -12.65
C ASP A 251 -14.30 11.14 -12.18
N ILE A 252 -13.31 10.27 -11.95
CA ILE A 252 -13.51 8.94 -11.40
C ILE A 252 -14.13 9.04 -10.00
N ASP A 253 -13.53 9.85 -9.12
CA ASP A 253 -14.02 10.07 -7.77
C ASP A 253 -15.47 10.59 -7.81
N ASN A 254 -15.76 11.62 -8.60
CA ASN A 254 -17.11 12.16 -8.75
C ASN A 254 -18.11 11.13 -9.27
N PHE A 255 -17.71 10.31 -10.25
CA PHE A 255 -18.57 9.28 -10.82
C PHE A 255 -19.06 8.32 -9.75
N TYR A 256 -18.15 7.75 -8.94
CA TYR A 256 -18.53 6.76 -7.92
C TYR A 256 -19.18 7.40 -6.69
N LEU A 257 -18.69 8.53 -6.20
CA LEU A 257 -19.15 9.14 -4.95
C LEU A 257 -20.50 9.85 -5.06
N LYS A 258 -20.89 10.25 -6.27
CA LYS A 258 -22.19 10.87 -6.55
C LYS A 258 -23.23 9.86 -7.06
N HIS A 259 -22.83 8.63 -7.35
CA HIS A 259 -23.74 7.58 -7.80
C HIS A 259 -24.72 7.18 -6.69
N SER A 260 -25.97 6.88 -7.05
CA SER A 260 -27.02 6.50 -6.10
C SER A 260 -26.99 5.04 -5.68
N ASP A 261 -26.49 4.13 -6.54
CA ASP A 261 -26.36 2.71 -6.21
C ASP A 261 -25.26 2.50 -5.14
N PRO A 262 -25.57 1.84 -3.99
CA PRO A 262 -24.59 1.58 -2.94
C PRO A 262 -23.40 0.71 -3.39
N HIS A 263 -23.53 -0.07 -4.47
CA HIS A 263 -22.43 -0.83 -5.05
C HIS A 263 -21.39 0.05 -5.74
N ALA A 264 -21.71 1.30 -6.08
CA ALA A 264 -20.75 2.20 -6.67
C ALA A 264 -19.58 2.48 -5.72
N LEU A 265 -19.90 2.88 -4.49
CA LEU A 265 -18.90 3.14 -3.47
C LEU A 265 -18.17 1.85 -3.04
N PHE A 266 -18.85 0.70 -3.06
CA PHE A 266 -18.22 -0.59 -2.82
C PHE A 266 -17.20 -0.94 -3.91
N ALA A 267 -17.57 -0.86 -5.19
CA ALA A 267 -16.69 -1.10 -6.32
C ALA A 267 -15.48 -0.16 -6.32
N TYR A 268 -15.72 1.13 -6.05
CA TYR A 268 -14.69 2.17 -6.00
C TYR A 268 -13.58 1.86 -4.99
N ARG A 269 -13.93 1.36 -3.81
CA ARG A 269 -12.95 1.04 -2.75
C ARG A 269 -11.96 -0.06 -3.12
N TYR A 270 -12.43 -1.05 -3.86
CA TYR A 270 -11.58 -2.14 -4.34
C TYR A 270 -11.05 -1.88 -5.74
N LEU A 271 -11.35 -0.73 -6.37
CA LEU A 271 -11.08 -0.52 -7.79
C LEU A 271 -9.58 -0.59 -8.10
N ASN A 272 -8.75 0.19 -7.40
CA ASN A 272 -7.31 0.24 -7.64
C ASN A 272 -6.69 -1.17 -7.51
N GLU A 273 -6.92 -1.83 -6.37
CA GLU A 273 -6.44 -3.18 -6.11
C GLU A 273 -6.96 -4.20 -7.13
N SER A 274 -8.27 -4.22 -7.41
CA SER A 274 -8.85 -5.20 -8.32
C SER A 274 -8.37 -5.01 -9.77
N LEU A 275 -8.11 -3.77 -10.19
CA LEU A 275 -7.52 -3.49 -11.51
C LEU A 275 -6.06 -3.96 -11.57
N ALA A 276 -5.27 -3.66 -10.54
CA ALA A 276 -3.88 -4.12 -10.45
C ALA A 276 -3.80 -5.65 -10.37
N THR A 277 -4.67 -6.30 -9.58
CA THR A 277 -4.77 -7.77 -9.50
C THR A 277 -5.17 -8.38 -10.85
N ALA A 278 -6.15 -7.80 -11.54
CA ALA A 278 -6.58 -8.32 -12.85
C ALA A 278 -5.48 -8.20 -13.91
N LEU A 279 -4.74 -7.08 -13.92
CA LEU A 279 -3.65 -6.85 -14.88
C LEU A 279 -2.38 -7.64 -14.54
N GLY A 280 -1.94 -7.64 -13.29
CA GLY A 280 -0.74 -8.35 -12.83
C GLY A 280 -0.99 -9.85 -12.63
N ASN A 281 -1.73 -10.21 -11.58
CA ASN A 281 -1.92 -11.60 -11.14
C ASN A 281 -2.87 -12.42 -12.04
N GLY A 282 -3.69 -11.75 -12.84
CA GLY A 282 -4.55 -12.38 -13.83
C GLY A 282 -3.90 -12.43 -15.23
N LEU A 283 -3.87 -11.27 -15.89
CA LEU A 283 -3.47 -11.16 -17.29
C LEU A 283 -1.97 -11.39 -17.51
N TYR A 284 -1.11 -10.69 -16.77
CA TYR A 284 0.33 -10.79 -16.97
C TYR A 284 0.88 -12.12 -16.46
N ASP A 285 0.32 -12.66 -15.36
CA ASP A 285 0.62 -14.03 -14.91
C ASP A 285 0.25 -15.08 -15.97
N LYS A 286 -0.87 -14.91 -16.68
CA LYS A 286 -1.22 -15.74 -17.86
C LYS A 286 -0.19 -15.62 -18.97
N VAL A 287 0.40 -14.45 -19.22
CA VAL A 287 1.50 -14.27 -20.18
C VAL A 287 2.74 -15.02 -19.72
N LEU A 288 3.08 -14.95 -18.44
CA LEU A 288 4.20 -15.65 -17.84
C LEU A 288 4.02 -17.18 -17.94
N ASN A 289 2.84 -17.69 -17.58
CA ASN A 289 2.57 -19.11 -17.39
C ASN A 289 1.97 -19.82 -18.60
N GLY A 290 1.43 -19.08 -19.57
CA GLY A 290 0.73 -19.61 -20.75
C GLY A 290 -0.74 -19.95 -20.51
N SER A 291 -1.19 -19.98 -19.25
CA SER A 291 -2.58 -20.22 -18.85
C SER A 291 -2.96 -19.39 -17.63
N LEU A 292 -4.26 -19.18 -17.42
CA LEU A 292 -4.75 -18.50 -16.21
C LEU A 292 -4.55 -19.40 -15.00
N ASN A 293 -4.11 -18.81 -13.90
CA ASN A 293 -4.09 -19.49 -12.62
C ASN A 293 -5.53 -19.72 -12.12
N GLU A 294 -5.88 -20.99 -11.87
CA GLU A 294 -7.20 -21.39 -11.36
C GLU A 294 -7.36 -21.10 -9.86
N LYS A 295 -6.24 -20.97 -9.13
CA LYS A 295 -6.25 -20.60 -7.71
C LYS A 295 -6.52 -19.11 -7.54
N SER A 296 -6.85 -18.71 -6.31
CA SER A 296 -7.01 -17.30 -5.92
C SER A 296 -5.82 -16.46 -6.36
N TRP A 297 -6.08 -15.33 -7.01
CA TRP A 297 -5.13 -14.31 -7.42
C TRP A 297 -4.82 -13.34 -6.28
N TYR A 298 -5.69 -13.28 -5.28
CA TYR A 298 -5.53 -12.41 -4.12
C TYR A 298 -6.12 -13.04 -2.85
N ASN A 299 -5.63 -12.63 -1.67
CA ASN A 299 -6.07 -13.18 -0.39
C ASN A 299 -7.37 -12.55 0.15
N VAL A 300 -7.69 -11.32 -0.27
CA VAL A 300 -8.96 -10.65 -0.02
C VAL A 300 -9.98 -11.06 -1.08
N ASN A 301 -11.02 -11.77 -0.65
CA ASN A 301 -12.03 -12.35 -1.53
C ASN A 301 -12.72 -11.31 -2.44
N TYR A 302 -13.01 -10.11 -1.94
CA TYR A 302 -13.62 -9.05 -2.75
C TYR A 302 -12.73 -8.64 -3.93
N VAL A 303 -11.43 -8.46 -3.67
CA VAL A 303 -10.45 -8.11 -4.69
C VAL A 303 -10.32 -9.23 -5.72
N ASP A 304 -10.16 -10.49 -5.28
CA ASP A 304 -10.01 -11.63 -6.18
C ASP A 304 -11.20 -11.78 -7.14
N GLN A 305 -12.42 -11.78 -6.59
CA GLN A 305 -13.61 -12.00 -7.42
C GLN A 305 -13.92 -10.81 -8.33
N LEU A 306 -13.70 -9.56 -7.88
CA LEU A 306 -13.85 -8.39 -8.74
C LEU A 306 -12.79 -8.38 -9.84
N ALA A 307 -11.52 -8.67 -9.52
CA ALA A 307 -10.45 -8.75 -10.50
C ALA A 307 -10.77 -9.78 -11.61
N ARG A 308 -11.24 -10.98 -11.23
CA ARG A 308 -11.70 -12.00 -12.20
C ARG A 308 -12.87 -11.53 -13.05
N ALA A 309 -13.84 -10.84 -12.44
CA ALA A 309 -14.98 -10.29 -13.17
C ALA A 309 -14.56 -9.17 -14.13
N TYR A 310 -13.56 -8.36 -13.77
CA TYR A 310 -13.06 -7.26 -14.58
C TYR A 310 -12.19 -7.76 -15.75
N LEU A 311 -11.48 -8.87 -15.60
CA LEU A 311 -10.48 -9.34 -16.57
C LEU A 311 -11.01 -9.41 -18.02
N PRO A 312 -12.17 -10.02 -18.34
CA PRO A 312 -12.65 -10.07 -19.73
C PRO A 312 -12.92 -8.67 -20.34
N LEU A 313 -13.39 -7.73 -19.51
CA LEU A 313 -13.62 -6.34 -19.93
C LEU A 313 -12.28 -5.62 -20.16
N ILE A 314 -11.31 -5.82 -19.27
CA ILE A 314 -9.95 -5.29 -19.39
C ILE A 314 -9.29 -5.80 -20.66
N GLU A 315 -9.25 -7.12 -20.90
CA GLU A 315 -8.67 -7.70 -22.11
C GLU A 315 -9.26 -7.08 -23.39
N ARG A 316 -10.57 -6.83 -23.41
CA ARG A 316 -11.24 -6.12 -24.52
C ARG A 316 -10.78 -4.67 -24.65
N TYR A 317 -10.69 -3.92 -23.56
CA TYR A 317 -10.22 -2.53 -23.58
C TYR A 317 -8.77 -2.44 -24.06
N LEU A 318 -7.89 -3.34 -23.58
CA LEU A 318 -6.49 -3.41 -24.01
C LEU A 318 -6.37 -3.75 -25.50
N LYS A 319 -7.18 -4.70 -26.01
CA LYS A 319 -7.21 -5.06 -27.44
C LYS A 319 -7.66 -3.89 -28.32
N MET A 320 -8.59 -3.07 -27.83
CA MET A 320 -9.09 -1.89 -28.53
C MET A 320 -8.18 -0.66 -28.37
N GLY A 321 -7.12 -0.72 -27.56
CA GLY A 321 -6.32 0.44 -27.20
C GLY A 321 -7.10 1.51 -26.42
N LYS A 322 -8.17 1.11 -25.73
CA LYS A 322 -9.12 2.01 -25.08
C LYS A 322 -8.75 2.27 -23.61
N GLY A 323 -8.76 3.54 -23.23
CA GLY A 323 -8.59 3.97 -21.84
C GLY A 323 -9.85 3.81 -20.99
N LEU A 324 -9.68 3.89 -19.67
CA LEU A 324 -10.75 3.95 -18.67
C LEU A 324 -11.72 5.09 -19.02
N ASP A 325 -13.01 4.73 -19.04
CA ASP A 325 -14.11 5.63 -19.36
C ASP A 325 -15.35 5.31 -18.52
N LYS A 326 -16.38 6.15 -18.66
CA LYS A 326 -17.64 5.99 -17.91
C LYS A 326 -18.27 4.61 -18.08
N LYS A 327 -18.27 4.05 -19.30
CA LYS A 327 -18.85 2.73 -19.57
C LYS A 327 -18.11 1.61 -18.85
N PHE A 328 -16.78 1.71 -18.75
CA PHE A 328 -15.99 0.79 -17.94
C PHE A 328 -16.43 0.88 -16.48
N MET A 329 -16.49 2.10 -15.93
CA MET A 329 -16.87 2.31 -14.54
C MET A 329 -18.29 1.83 -14.23
N GLU A 330 -19.27 2.06 -15.10
CA GLU A 330 -20.64 1.51 -14.98
C GLU A 330 -20.62 -0.03 -14.92
N SER A 331 -19.78 -0.66 -15.74
CA SER A 331 -19.63 -2.12 -15.74
C SER A 331 -19.06 -2.63 -14.41
N THR A 332 -18.12 -1.91 -13.79
CA THR A 332 -17.59 -2.31 -12.47
C THR A 332 -18.65 -2.32 -11.37
N ILE A 333 -19.61 -1.38 -11.41
CA ILE A 333 -20.74 -1.34 -10.47
C ILE A 333 -21.62 -2.56 -10.68
N GLN A 334 -21.91 -2.90 -11.94
CA GLN A 334 -22.73 -4.07 -12.27
C GLN A 334 -22.06 -5.38 -11.82
N PHE A 335 -20.76 -5.55 -12.07
CA PHE A 335 -20.01 -6.71 -11.59
C PHE A 335 -20.01 -6.81 -10.06
N ALA A 336 -19.85 -5.68 -9.36
CA ALA A 336 -19.94 -5.67 -7.90
C ALA A 336 -21.32 -6.09 -7.40
N LYS A 337 -22.39 -5.63 -8.05
CA LYS A 337 -23.77 -6.01 -7.72
C LYS A 337 -24.06 -7.50 -7.94
N GLU A 338 -23.54 -8.06 -9.02
CA GLU A 338 -23.72 -9.48 -9.35
C GLU A 338 -22.90 -10.39 -8.42
N LYS A 339 -21.66 -10.02 -8.10
CA LYS A 339 -20.76 -10.82 -7.26
C LYS A 339 -21.04 -10.65 -5.77
N PHE A 340 -21.42 -9.45 -5.34
CA PHE A 340 -21.57 -9.08 -3.95
C PHE A 340 -22.85 -8.27 -3.72
N PRO A 341 -24.04 -8.88 -3.90
CA PRO A 341 -25.32 -8.17 -3.76
C PRO A 341 -25.54 -7.54 -2.38
N ASN A 342 -24.93 -8.11 -1.34
CA ASN A 342 -24.94 -7.57 0.02
C ASN A 342 -23.62 -6.88 0.41
N GLY A 343 -22.63 -6.87 -0.48
CA GLY A 343 -21.28 -6.35 -0.24
C GLY A 343 -21.26 -4.95 0.38
N PRO A 344 -22.07 -3.97 -0.08
CA PRO A 344 -22.12 -2.64 0.52
C PRO A 344 -22.53 -2.64 2.01
N PHE A 345 -23.23 -3.66 2.48
CA PHE A 345 -23.78 -3.75 3.84
C PHE A 345 -23.01 -4.72 4.72
N GLU A 346 -22.18 -5.60 4.17
CA GLU A 346 -21.39 -6.57 4.94
C GLU A 346 -20.39 -5.89 5.90
N ILE A 347 -20.29 -6.39 7.14
CA ILE A 347 -19.39 -5.85 8.17
C ILE A 347 -17.94 -5.82 7.68
N ASP A 348 -17.46 -6.91 7.09
CA ASP A 348 -16.06 -7.03 6.65
C ASP A 348 -15.69 -5.98 5.60
N SER A 349 -16.60 -5.66 4.66
CA SER A 349 -16.36 -4.60 3.67
C SER A 349 -16.37 -3.19 4.27
N ASN A 350 -16.98 -3.04 5.45
CA ASN A 350 -17.09 -1.77 6.16
C ASN A 350 -15.94 -1.49 7.11
N PHE A 351 -15.27 -2.50 7.62
CA PHE A 351 -14.15 -2.31 8.56
C PHE A 351 -12.77 -2.27 7.91
N ILE A 352 -12.66 -2.27 6.57
CA ILE A 352 -11.36 -2.17 5.87
C ILE A 352 -10.64 -0.85 6.18
N ALA A 353 -11.37 0.25 6.25
CA ALA A 353 -10.84 1.57 6.57
C ALA A 353 -11.72 2.22 7.64
N ALA A 354 -11.14 2.47 8.82
CA ALA A 354 -11.85 3.02 9.96
C ALA A 354 -11.21 4.30 10.49
N ARG A 355 -12.05 5.30 10.79
CA ARG A 355 -11.67 6.51 11.50
C ARG A 355 -12.24 6.49 12.91
N ILE A 356 -11.38 6.63 13.91
CA ILE A 356 -11.77 6.52 15.30
C ILE A 356 -11.56 7.86 16.01
N LEU A 357 -12.61 8.35 16.65
CA LEU A 357 -12.60 9.56 17.47
C LEU A 357 -12.90 9.15 18.90
N ILE A 358 -12.03 9.50 19.84
CA ILE A 358 -12.16 9.09 21.24
C ILE A 358 -12.15 10.32 22.13
N ASP A 359 -13.22 10.50 22.91
CA ASP A 359 -13.33 11.45 24.02
C ASP A 359 -13.67 10.67 25.30
N HIS A 360 -12.70 9.89 25.78
CA HIS A 360 -12.86 9.03 26.95
C HIS A 360 -11.54 8.92 27.72
N GLU A 361 -11.58 9.16 29.04
CA GLU A 361 -10.36 9.30 29.86
C GLU A 361 -9.52 8.02 29.96
N SER A 362 -10.17 6.85 30.09
CA SER A 362 -9.47 5.56 30.25
C SER A 362 -9.31 4.73 28.97
N ILE A 363 -9.87 5.15 27.83
CA ILE A 363 -9.78 4.39 26.57
C ILE A 363 -8.73 5.05 25.68
N GLY A 364 -7.54 4.44 25.65
CA GLY A 364 -6.45 4.90 24.78
C GLY A 364 -6.64 4.47 23.32
N SER A 365 -6.29 5.34 22.38
CA SER A 365 -6.38 5.08 20.93
C SER A 365 -5.59 3.84 20.50
N ARG A 366 -4.44 3.57 21.13
CA ARG A 366 -3.61 2.37 20.86
C ARG A 366 -4.30 1.08 21.25
N VAL A 367 -4.93 1.04 22.43
CA VAL A 367 -5.59 -0.16 22.96
C VAL A 367 -6.78 -0.53 22.08
N PHE A 368 -7.62 0.46 21.77
CA PHE A 368 -8.79 0.22 20.95
C PHE A 368 -8.44 -0.13 19.50
N LYS A 369 -7.44 0.54 18.89
CA LYS A 369 -6.92 0.16 17.56
C LYS A 369 -6.45 -1.30 17.54
N LYS A 370 -5.75 -1.76 18.59
CA LYS A 370 -5.30 -3.15 18.70
C LYS A 370 -6.48 -4.12 18.76
N ALA A 371 -7.47 -3.85 19.59
CA ALA A 371 -8.66 -4.70 19.73
C ALA A 371 -9.42 -4.83 18.40
N LEU A 372 -9.66 -3.71 17.71
CA LEU A 372 -10.31 -3.72 16.40
C LEU A 372 -9.54 -4.51 15.35
N LYS A 373 -8.21 -4.36 15.27
CA LYS A 373 -7.35 -5.12 14.33
C LYS A 373 -7.32 -6.62 14.62
N GLN A 374 -7.64 -7.04 15.85
CA GLN A 374 -7.75 -8.46 16.20
C GLN A 374 -9.09 -9.06 15.77
N SER A 375 -10.15 -8.25 15.72
CA SER A 375 -11.49 -8.72 15.39
C SER A 375 -11.85 -8.58 13.91
N PHE A 376 -11.30 -7.57 13.22
CA PHE A 376 -11.60 -7.24 11.83
C PHE A 376 -10.34 -7.15 10.95
N ARG A 377 -10.51 -7.38 9.65
CA ARG A 377 -9.47 -7.16 8.64
C ARG A 377 -9.42 -5.68 8.27
N ILE A 378 -8.60 -4.91 9.00
CA ILE A 378 -8.47 -3.46 8.80
C ILE A 378 -7.16 -3.15 8.07
N GLN A 379 -7.25 -2.54 6.90
CA GLN A 379 -6.11 -2.08 6.10
C GLN A 379 -5.65 -0.68 6.52
N SER A 380 -6.60 0.23 6.80
CA SER A 380 -6.30 1.60 7.22
C SER A 380 -7.06 1.96 8.49
N ILE A 381 -6.35 2.50 9.49
CA ILE A 381 -6.97 2.92 10.75
C ILE A 381 -6.29 4.15 11.31
N ASN A 382 -7.05 5.24 11.42
CA ASN A 382 -6.61 6.46 12.08
C ASN A 382 -7.44 6.70 13.32
N ALA A 383 -6.79 7.16 14.38
CA ALA A 383 -7.46 7.41 15.65
C ALA A 383 -6.89 8.63 16.35
N THR A 384 -7.77 9.49 16.84
CA THR A 384 -7.42 10.69 17.60
C THR A 384 -8.06 10.61 18.99
N SER A 385 -7.31 11.06 20.00
CA SER A 385 -7.74 11.13 21.39
C SER A 385 -6.90 12.20 22.10
N PRO A 386 -7.51 13.28 22.62
CA PRO A 386 -8.93 13.65 22.54
C PRO A 386 -9.34 14.09 21.13
N ILE A 387 -10.64 14.18 20.83
CA ILE A 387 -11.14 14.66 19.53
C ILE A 387 -10.71 16.11 19.26
N GLU A 388 -10.15 16.35 18.07
CA GLU A 388 -9.72 17.66 17.59
C GLU A 388 -10.64 18.24 16.51
N LYS A 389 -10.58 19.55 16.27
CA LYS A 389 -11.46 20.24 15.32
C LYS A 389 -11.28 19.74 13.87
N GLY A 390 -10.06 19.37 13.47
CA GLY A 390 -9.75 18.86 12.12
C GLY A 390 -10.27 17.44 11.86
N ASP A 391 -10.51 16.65 12.91
CA ASP A 391 -11.00 15.27 12.78
C ASP A 391 -12.42 15.20 12.16
N LEU A 392 -13.19 16.28 12.30
CA LEU A 392 -14.59 16.36 11.87
C LEU A 392 -14.75 16.31 10.35
N ASP A 393 -13.77 16.86 9.62
CA ASP A 393 -13.80 16.87 8.16
C ASP A 393 -13.46 15.49 7.59
N GLU A 394 -12.60 14.71 8.25
CA GLU A 394 -12.28 13.34 7.87
C GLU A 394 -13.49 12.39 8.00
N LEU A 395 -14.39 12.66 8.95
CA LEU A 395 -15.67 11.93 9.02
C LEU A 395 -16.60 12.28 7.84
N LYS A 396 -16.53 13.47 7.25
CA LYS A 396 -17.33 13.76 6.03
C LYS A 396 -16.77 13.08 4.79
N GLY A 397 -15.47 12.81 4.79
CA GLY A 397 -14.76 12.16 3.70
C GLY A 397 -15.26 10.75 3.39
N VAL A 398 -14.85 10.25 2.23
CA VAL A 398 -15.17 8.90 1.73
C VAL A 398 -14.07 7.89 1.98
N GLN A 399 -12.89 8.38 2.38
CA GLN A 399 -11.70 7.61 2.73
C GLN A 399 -12.03 6.51 3.75
N TYR A 400 -12.89 6.82 4.72
CA TYR A 400 -13.33 5.87 5.75
C TYR A 400 -14.80 5.51 5.54
N LYS A 401 -15.10 4.22 5.34
CA LYS A 401 -16.49 3.74 5.37
C LYS A 401 -17.03 3.82 6.80
N THR A 402 -16.18 3.51 7.77
CA THR A 402 -16.58 3.40 9.16
C THR A 402 -15.95 4.51 9.99
N GLY A 403 -16.80 5.40 10.50
CA GLY A 403 -16.47 6.26 11.63
C GLY A 403 -16.80 5.54 12.93
N ILE A 404 -15.95 5.65 13.95
CA ILE A 404 -16.20 5.12 15.28
C ILE A 404 -15.99 6.25 16.28
N VAL A 405 -17.02 6.60 17.01
CA VAL A 405 -17.00 7.64 18.03
C VAL A 405 -17.15 6.97 19.37
N ILE A 406 -16.16 7.12 20.25
CA ILE A 406 -16.18 6.58 21.61
C ILE A 406 -16.18 7.75 22.59
N THR A 407 -17.13 7.77 23.51
CA THR A 407 -17.25 8.85 24.48
C THR A 407 -17.81 8.37 25.81
N SER A 408 -17.40 9.04 26.89
CA SER A 408 -18.09 8.99 28.19
C SER A 408 -18.91 10.26 28.47
N ASN A 409 -18.86 11.24 27.56
CA ASN A 409 -19.60 12.50 27.63
C ASN A 409 -20.31 12.77 26.29
N ALA A 410 -21.38 12.02 26.04
CA ALA A 410 -22.12 12.08 24.80
C ALA A 410 -22.61 13.50 24.44
N LYS A 411 -23.04 14.31 25.42
CA LYS A 411 -23.52 15.69 25.19
C LYS A 411 -22.42 16.62 24.66
N LYS A 412 -21.21 16.55 25.24
CA LYS A 412 -20.06 17.34 24.77
C LYS A 412 -19.69 16.97 23.32
N VAL A 413 -19.66 15.67 23.02
CA VAL A 413 -19.30 15.17 21.69
C VAL A 413 -20.40 15.46 20.66
N GLU A 414 -21.68 15.41 21.05
CA GLU A 414 -22.83 15.76 20.21
C GLU A 414 -22.79 17.24 19.78
N ALA A 415 -22.44 18.15 20.68
CA ALA A 415 -22.25 19.56 20.36
C ALA A 415 -21.13 19.81 19.32
N GLN A 416 -20.15 18.90 19.24
CA GLN A 416 -19.08 18.95 18.23
C GLN A 416 -19.51 18.30 16.91
N LEU A 417 -20.15 17.11 16.97
CA LEU A 417 -20.45 16.28 15.81
C LEU A 417 -21.78 16.59 15.10
N SER A 418 -22.74 17.24 15.76
CA SER A 418 -24.02 17.64 15.14
C SER A 418 -23.86 18.58 13.95
N LYS A 419 -22.70 19.24 13.83
CA LYS A 419 -22.34 20.09 12.68
C LYS A 419 -22.02 19.29 11.41
N VAL A 420 -21.76 17.99 11.54
CA VAL A 420 -21.22 17.13 10.48
C VAL A 420 -21.99 15.82 10.32
N LEU A 421 -22.76 15.41 11.33
CA LEU A 421 -23.60 14.23 11.34
C LEU A 421 -25.01 14.59 11.81
N ASP A 422 -26.01 13.99 11.17
CA ASP A 422 -27.38 14.01 11.69
C ASP A 422 -27.49 13.01 12.85
N LEU A 423 -27.69 13.54 14.06
CA LEU A 423 -27.80 12.77 15.30
C LEU A 423 -29.22 12.79 15.87
N SER A 424 -30.20 13.33 15.14
CA SER A 424 -31.60 13.48 15.59
C SER A 424 -32.19 12.17 16.11
N MET A 425 -31.87 11.06 15.43
CA MET A 425 -32.37 9.71 15.73
C MET A 425 -31.80 9.08 17.01
N ILE A 426 -30.69 9.61 17.54
CA ILE A 426 -30.08 9.10 18.78
C ILE A 426 -30.03 10.16 19.90
N LYS A 427 -30.69 11.31 19.68
CA LYS A 427 -30.65 12.44 20.60
C LYS A 427 -31.20 12.08 21.98
N ASN A 428 -32.28 11.32 22.02
CA ASN A 428 -32.89 10.86 23.26
C ASN A 428 -31.94 9.98 24.08
N GLU A 429 -31.21 9.07 23.41
CA GLU A 429 -30.21 8.20 24.03
C GLU A 429 -29.02 9.02 24.55
N ILE A 430 -28.53 9.97 23.77
CA ILE A 430 -27.45 10.90 24.18
C ILE A 430 -27.85 11.67 25.44
N GLU A 431 -29.12 12.06 25.56
CA GLU A 431 -29.61 12.84 26.69
C GLU A 431 -29.86 11.99 27.95
N ASN A 432 -30.30 10.74 27.78
CA ASN A 432 -30.93 9.96 28.85
C ASN A 432 -30.26 8.61 29.16
N LYS A 433 -29.25 8.15 28.39
CA LYS A 433 -28.63 6.83 28.59
C LYS A 433 -27.12 6.91 28.75
N GLU A 434 -26.63 6.18 29.76
CA GLU A 434 -25.21 6.18 30.12
C GLU A 434 -24.37 5.19 29.30
N ASN A 435 -24.94 4.03 28.95
CA ASN A 435 -24.29 3.01 28.14
C ASN A 435 -25.20 2.62 26.96
N PHE A 436 -24.76 2.92 25.74
CA PHE A 436 -25.44 2.49 24.52
C PHE A 436 -24.48 2.56 23.34
N TRP A 437 -24.86 1.90 22.24
CA TRP A 437 -24.22 2.16 20.97
C TRP A 437 -25.25 2.28 19.86
N ALA A 438 -24.88 2.94 18.78
CA ALA A 438 -25.75 3.10 17.63
C ALA A 438 -24.96 2.96 16.34
N VAL A 439 -25.63 2.45 15.31
CA VAL A 439 -25.13 2.42 13.94
C VAL A 439 -25.92 3.42 13.14
N ILE A 440 -25.23 4.42 12.60
CA ILE A 440 -25.83 5.52 11.84
C ILE A 440 -25.35 5.41 10.39
N PRO A 441 -26.23 5.01 9.45
CA PRO A 441 -25.93 5.07 8.03
C PRO A 441 -25.66 6.51 7.59
N ARG A 442 -24.71 6.68 6.68
CA ARG A 442 -24.40 7.95 6.01
C ARG A 442 -24.09 7.70 4.55
N LYS A 443 -24.10 8.76 3.72
CA LYS A 443 -23.79 8.64 2.29
C LYS A 443 -22.44 7.94 2.00
N SER A 444 -21.42 8.20 2.82
CA SER A 444 -20.08 7.61 2.65
C SER A 444 -19.86 6.27 3.36
N GLY A 445 -20.85 5.73 4.09
CA GLY A 445 -20.72 4.51 4.88
C GLY A 445 -21.54 4.55 6.17
N TYR A 446 -20.88 4.35 7.32
CA TYR A 446 -21.50 4.20 8.63
C TYR A 446 -20.72 4.93 9.72
N VAL A 447 -21.42 5.37 10.77
CA VAL A 447 -20.84 5.82 12.02
C VAL A 447 -21.33 4.94 13.15
N PHE A 448 -20.40 4.37 13.91
CA PHE A 448 -20.67 3.70 15.17
C PHE A 448 -20.51 4.72 16.29
N TRP A 449 -21.61 5.08 16.93
CA TRP A 449 -21.59 5.87 18.15
C TRP A 449 -21.53 4.93 19.35
N ILE A 450 -20.56 5.10 20.23
CA ILE A 450 -20.31 4.23 21.38
C ILE A 450 -20.23 5.14 22.62
N ASN A 451 -21.28 5.13 23.43
CA ASN A 451 -21.31 5.80 24.71
C ASN A 451 -21.10 4.77 25.82
N VAL A 452 -20.01 4.87 26.55
CA VAL A 452 -19.63 3.94 27.61
C VAL A 452 -18.99 4.67 28.79
N LYS A 453 -19.26 4.21 30.01
CA LYS A 453 -18.58 4.72 31.21
C LYS A 453 -17.19 4.12 31.47
N GLY A 454 -16.92 2.92 30.94
CA GLY A 454 -15.69 2.19 31.25
C GLY A 454 -15.21 1.26 30.15
N ALA A 455 -13.90 0.99 30.12
CA ALA A 455 -13.25 0.19 29.09
C ALA A 455 -13.65 -1.30 29.07
N ASN A 456 -14.21 -1.82 30.18
CA ASN A 456 -14.55 -3.23 30.33
C ASN A 456 -15.63 -3.70 29.35
N GLU A 457 -16.44 -2.78 28.81
CA GLU A 457 -17.54 -3.09 27.89
C GLU A 457 -17.11 -3.14 26.41
N LEU A 458 -15.90 -2.65 26.08
CA LEU A 458 -15.43 -2.54 24.69
C LEU A 458 -15.25 -3.89 23.99
N SER A 459 -14.70 -4.89 24.68
CA SER A 459 -14.48 -6.21 24.07
C SER A 459 -15.80 -6.89 23.71
N SER A 460 -16.79 -6.82 24.61
CA SER A 460 -18.14 -7.33 24.36
C SER A 460 -18.80 -6.62 23.18
N LEU A 461 -18.64 -5.30 23.11
CA LEU A 461 -19.17 -4.50 22.01
C LEU A 461 -18.55 -4.86 20.65
N ILE A 462 -17.23 -5.03 20.58
CA ILE A 462 -16.56 -5.42 19.34
C ILE A 462 -17.09 -6.78 18.83
N GLU A 463 -17.31 -7.73 19.74
CA GLU A 463 -17.92 -9.02 19.39
C GLU A 463 -19.38 -8.86 18.93
N LYS A 464 -20.17 -8.00 19.58
CA LYS A 464 -21.54 -7.66 19.13
C LYS A 464 -21.56 -7.03 17.74
N ILE A 465 -20.64 -6.11 17.45
CA ILE A 465 -20.51 -5.49 16.11
C ILE A 465 -20.16 -6.57 15.08
N LYS A 466 -19.23 -7.47 15.40
CA LYS A 466 -18.82 -8.56 14.53
C LYS A 466 -19.96 -9.53 14.23
N ALA A 467 -20.81 -9.80 15.22
CA ALA A 467 -21.97 -10.68 15.11
C ALA A 467 -23.09 -10.13 14.21
N LEU A 468 -23.09 -8.83 13.88
CA LEU A 468 -24.13 -8.26 13.00
C LEU A 468 -24.12 -8.88 11.60
N HIS A 469 -22.96 -9.34 11.11
CA HIS A 469 -22.67 -9.81 9.73
C HIS A 469 -23.00 -8.80 8.61
N THR A 470 -24.15 -8.15 8.66
CA THR A 470 -24.63 -7.07 7.81
C THR A 470 -25.05 -5.86 8.63
N LEU A 471 -24.76 -4.67 8.13
CA LEU A 471 -25.15 -3.41 8.74
C LEU A 471 -26.59 -3.05 8.42
N PRO A 472 -27.30 -2.43 9.39
CA PRO A 472 -28.66 -1.98 9.17
C PRO A 472 -28.71 -0.91 8.09
N LYS A 473 -29.84 -0.81 7.38
CA LYS A 473 -30.07 0.24 6.39
C LYS A 473 -30.56 1.53 7.03
N ASP A 474 -31.17 1.43 8.21
CA ASP A 474 -31.71 2.53 8.99
C ASP A 474 -30.89 2.73 10.28
N PRO A 475 -30.87 3.95 10.85
CA PRO A 475 -30.26 4.20 12.14
C PRO A 475 -30.80 3.23 13.20
N THR A 476 -29.89 2.50 13.85
CA THR A 476 -30.26 1.47 14.83
C THR A 476 -29.52 1.71 16.13
N VAL A 477 -30.28 1.88 17.22
CA VAL A 477 -29.75 1.94 18.58
C VAL A 477 -29.73 0.52 19.16
N LEU A 478 -28.62 0.15 19.76
CA LEU A 478 -28.40 -1.14 20.39
C LEU A 478 -27.90 -0.94 21.82
N PHE A 479 -28.30 -1.84 22.72
CA PHE A 479 -27.95 -1.74 24.13
C PHE A 479 -26.82 -2.71 24.49
N LEU A 480 -25.91 -2.22 25.34
CA LEU A 480 -24.74 -2.95 25.82
C LEU A 480 -25.08 -4.00 26.87
#